data_AF-A0A965UWH0-F1
#
_entry.id   AF-A0A965UWH0-F1
#
_cell.length_a   1.000
_cell.length_b   1.000
_cell.length_c   1.000
_cell.angle_alpha   90.00
_cell.angle_beta   90.00
_cell.angle_gamma   90.00
#
_symmetry.space_group_name_H-M   'P 1'
#
loop_
_entity.id
_entity.type
_entity.pdbx_description
1 polymer ?
#
loop_
_entity_poly.entity_id
_entity_poly.type
_entity_poly.pdbx_seq_one_letter_code
_entity_poly.pdbx_strand_id
1 'polypeptide(L)'
;MIFNLTQHPATLEQLAADVFDPTPEQRAEIVQLLTFDELPSRSEIADRAYQLAMIAYAALHARHASLSTEQQEVESRLGTGRCAMIGGAPYLMAPLQEALADESIMPVYAFSTRESVEETQPDGSVRKTAVFRHKGFVPAL
;
A
#
# COMPACT_ATOMS: atom_id res chain seq x y z
N MET A 1 -8.00 -2.49 8.78
CA MET A 1 -6.86 -3.21 8.17
C MET A 1 -6.47 -2.57 6.86
N ILE A 2 -5.18 -2.30 6.65
CA ILE A 2 -4.65 -1.71 5.42
C ILE A 2 -3.65 -2.68 4.79
N PHE A 3 -3.95 -3.20 3.62
CA PHE A 3 -3.01 -4.06 2.88
C PHE A 3 -1.96 -3.21 2.16
N ASN A 4 -0.68 -3.56 2.28
CA ASN A 4 0.39 -2.89 1.55
C ASN A 4 0.48 -3.38 0.09
N LEU A 5 -0.21 -2.70 -0.82
CA LEU A 5 -0.18 -2.95 -2.26
C LEU A 5 0.87 -2.07 -2.97
N THR A 6 2.07 -2.00 -2.40
CA THR A 6 3.21 -1.25 -2.95
C THR A 6 4.45 -2.12 -3.10
N GLN A 7 5.42 -1.64 -3.88
CA GLN A 7 6.66 -2.38 -4.16
C GLN A 7 7.53 -2.61 -2.92
N HIS A 8 7.43 -1.74 -1.89
CA HIS A 8 8.34 -1.76 -0.74
C HIS A 8 7.66 -2.27 0.54
N PRO A 9 8.42 -2.91 1.45
CA PRO A 9 7.94 -3.25 2.79
C PRO A 9 7.42 -2.00 3.52
N ALA A 10 6.42 -2.19 4.37
CA ALA A 10 5.89 -1.11 5.19
C ALA A 10 6.95 -0.65 6.20
N THR A 11 7.06 0.67 6.40
CA THR A 11 7.90 1.21 7.48
C THR A 11 7.31 0.83 8.85
N LEU A 12 8.12 0.91 9.90
CA LEU A 12 7.64 0.69 11.28
C LEU A 12 6.46 1.61 11.63
N GLU A 13 6.48 2.86 11.15
CA GLU A 13 5.41 3.83 11.38
C GLU A 13 4.12 3.46 10.61
N GLN A 14 4.22 2.86 9.43
CA GLN A 14 3.08 2.33 8.67
C GLN A 14 2.51 1.06 9.32
N LEU A 15 3.37 0.13 9.75
CA LEU A 15 2.94 -1.09 10.46
C LEU A 15 2.19 -0.73 11.75
N ALA A 16 2.65 0.29 12.48
CA ALA A 16 1.97 0.83 13.65
C ALA A 16 0.60 1.47 13.31
N ALA A 17 0.39 1.86 12.06
CA ALA A 17 -0.86 2.43 11.54
C ALA A 17 -1.77 1.37 10.88
N ASP A 18 -1.69 0.12 11.34
CA ASP A 18 -2.53 -1.01 10.87
C ASP A 18 -2.28 -1.44 9.41
N VAL A 19 -1.11 -1.08 8.86
CA VAL A 19 -0.61 -1.65 7.60
C VAL A 19 -0.07 -3.05 7.85
N PHE A 20 -0.40 -3.99 6.98
CA PHE A 20 0.23 -5.29 6.95
C PHE A 20 0.80 -5.61 5.56
N ASP A 21 1.95 -6.27 5.56
CA ASP A 21 2.67 -6.60 4.34
C ASP A 21 2.15 -7.89 3.66
N PRO A 22 2.24 -7.99 2.32
CA PRO A 22 2.08 -9.23 1.58
C PRO A 22 3.05 -10.32 2.02
N THR A 23 2.72 -11.59 1.73
CA THR A 23 3.71 -12.67 1.78
C THR A 23 4.84 -12.41 0.77
N PRO A 24 6.01 -13.06 0.90
CA PRO A 24 7.09 -12.91 -0.08
C PRO A 24 6.67 -13.19 -1.52
N GLU A 25 5.81 -14.19 -1.73
CA GLU A 25 5.30 -14.57 -3.06
C GLU A 25 4.38 -13.48 -3.62
N GLN A 26 3.41 -13.02 -2.81
CA GLN A 26 2.53 -11.91 -3.18
C GLN A 26 3.33 -10.63 -3.45
N ARG A 27 4.39 -10.36 -2.66
CA ARG A 27 5.25 -9.19 -2.84
C ARG A 27 5.98 -9.25 -4.19
N ALA A 28 6.50 -10.42 -4.57
CA ALA A 28 7.15 -10.59 -5.86
C ALA A 28 6.18 -10.34 -7.02
N GLU A 29 4.95 -10.87 -6.93
CA GLU A 29 3.90 -10.65 -7.93
C GLU A 29 3.47 -9.18 -8.02
N ILE A 30 3.26 -8.51 -6.87
CA ILE A 30 2.93 -7.08 -6.81
C ILE A 30 4.03 -6.24 -7.47
N VAL A 31 5.30 -6.53 -7.17
CA VAL A 31 6.44 -5.81 -7.78
C VAL A 31 6.45 -6.00 -9.30
N GLN A 32 6.21 -7.21 -9.79
CA GLN A 32 6.11 -7.50 -11.22
C GLN A 32 4.98 -6.71 -11.88
N LEU A 33 3.79 -6.69 -11.28
CA LEU A 33 2.63 -5.99 -11.82
C LEU A 33 2.80 -4.46 -11.80
N LEU A 34 3.47 -3.90 -10.79
CA LEU A 34 3.74 -2.47 -10.66
C LEU A 34 4.90 -1.97 -11.54
N THR A 35 5.69 -2.86 -12.14
CA THR A 35 6.88 -2.51 -12.93
C THR A 35 6.58 -2.63 -14.43
N PHE A 36 6.74 -1.52 -15.17
CA PHE A 36 6.58 -1.47 -16.62
C PHE A 36 7.92 -1.12 -17.27
N ASP A 37 8.52 -2.08 -17.97
CA ASP A 37 9.81 -1.91 -18.66
C ASP A 37 9.66 -1.29 -20.06
N GLU A 38 8.46 -1.39 -20.63
CA GLU A 38 8.09 -0.82 -21.94
C GLU A 38 6.82 0.04 -21.83
N LEU A 39 6.51 0.81 -22.88
CA LEU A 39 5.28 1.61 -22.93
C LEU A 39 4.05 0.69 -22.89
N PRO A 40 3.25 0.70 -21.81
CA PRO A 40 2.15 -0.24 -21.70
C PRO A 40 0.97 0.14 -22.58
N SER A 41 0.24 -0.88 -23.04
CA SER A 41 -1.06 -0.67 -23.68
C SER A 41 -2.15 -0.37 -22.64
N ARG A 42 -3.26 0.23 -23.07
CA ARG A 42 -4.42 0.44 -22.19
C ARG A 42 -4.97 -0.86 -21.61
N SER A 43 -4.97 -1.95 -22.39
CA SER A 43 -5.42 -3.27 -21.92
C SER A 43 -4.51 -3.79 -20.82
N GLU A 44 -3.20 -3.72 -21.04
CA GLU A 44 -2.21 -4.18 -20.04
C GLU A 44 -2.35 -3.44 -18.71
N ILE A 45 -2.54 -2.11 -18.74
CA ILE A 45 -2.77 -1.33 -17.53
C ILE A 45 -4.03 -1.83 -16.80
N ALA A 46 -5.14 -2.04 -17.52
CA ALA A 46 -6.39 -2.52 -16.93
C ALA A 46 -6.25 -3.94 -16.36
N ASP A 47 -5.61 -4.85 -17.12
CA ASP A 47 -5.40 -6.24 -16.72
C ASP A 47 -4.52 -6.34 -15.46
N ARG A 48 -3.47 -5.51 -15.36
CA ARG A 48 -2.61 -5.45 -14.18
C ARG A 48 -3.31 -4.81 -12.98
N ALA A 49 -4.11 -3.76 -13.20
CA ALA A 49 -4.92 -3.14 -12.16
C ALA A 49 -5.91 -4.14 -11.54
N TYR A 50 -6.60 -4.92 -12.39
CA TYR A 50 -7.49 -5.99 -11.95
C TYR A 50 -6.74 -7.06 -11.14
N GLN A 51 -5.60 -7.54 -11.64
CA GLN A 51 -4.79 -8.53 -10.92
C GLN A 51 -4.34 -8.02 -9.54
N LEU A 52 -3.87 -6.78 -9.46
CA LEU A 52 -3.50 -6.14 -8.19
C LEU A 52 -4.67 -6.05 -7.22
N ALA A 53 -5.87 -5.71 -7.69
CA ALA A 53 -7.08 -5.69 -6.87
C ALA A 53 -7.45 -7.08 -6.34
N MET A 54 -7.32 -8.12 -7.18
CA MET A 54 -7.58 -9.50 -6.77
C MET A 54 -6.58 -10.02 -5.71
N ILE A 55 -5.31 -9.64 -5.81
CA ILE A 55 -4.30 -9.93 -4.76
C ILE A 55 -4.71 -9.28 -3.44
N ALA A 56 -5.10 -7.99 -3.49
CA ALA A 56 -5.56 -7.27 -2.31
C ALA A 56 -6.80 -7.92 -1.69
N TYR A 57 -7.80 -8.25 -2.51
CA TYR A 57 -9.00 -8.96 -2.08
C TYR A 57 -8.67 -10.26 -1.36
N ALA A 58 -7.85 -11.11 -1.98
CA ALA A 58 -7.48 -12.40 -1.40
C ALA A 58 -6.73 -12.23 -0.07
N ALA A 59 -5.79 -11.28 0.01
CA ALA A 59 -5.03 -11.00 1.22
C ALA A 59 -5.92 -10.48 2.37
N LEU A 60 -6.80 -9.51 2.08
CA LEU A 60 -7.74 -8.95 3.04
C LEU A 60 -8.77 -9.99 3.50
N HIS A 61 -9.25 -10.82 2.57
CA HIS A 61 -10.16 -11.92 2.90
C HIS A 61 -9.50 -12.95 3.82
N ALA A 62 -8.28 -13.41 3.50
CA ALA A 62 -7.54 -14.34 4.33
C ALA A 62 -7.25 -13.75 5.72
N ARG A 63 -6.92 -12.45 5.78
CA ARG A 63 -6.69 -11.75 7.05
C ARG A 63 -7.96 -11.70 7.90
N HIS A 64 -9.10 -11.35 7.32
CA HIS A 64 -10.39 -11.37 8.01
C HIS A 64 -10.76 -12.78 8.49
N ALA A 65 -10.55 -13.81 7.67
CA ALA A 65 -10.82 -15.20 8.02
C ALA A 65 -9.95 -15.71 9.20
N SER A 66 -8.80 -15.07 9.46
CA SER A 66 -7.93 -15.39 10.61
C SER A 66 -8.37 -14.77 11.94
N LEU A 67 -9.36 -13.86 11.93
CA LEU A 67 -9.88 -13.21 13.12
C LEU A 67 -10.82 -14.14 13.92
N SER A 68 -10.92 -13.91 15.23
CA SER A 68 -11.96 -14.57 16.04
C SER A 68 -13.36 -14.08 15.65
N THR A 69 -14.39 -14.84 15.97
CA THR A 69 -15.79 -14.45 15.71
C THR A 69 -16.12 -13.08 16.30
N GLU A 70 -15.69 -12.80 17.53
CA GLU A 70 -15.88 -11.51 18.19
C GLU A 70 -15.21 -10.36 17.41
N GLN A 71 -14.00 -10.59 16.88
CA GLN A 71 -13.29 -9.60 16.08
C GLN A 71 -13.97 -9.35 14.73
N GLN A 72 -14.48 -10.41 14.08
CA GLN A 72 -15.24 -10.29 12.82
C GLN A 72 -16.55 -9.51 13.02
N GLU A 73 -17.27 -9.76 14.12
CA GLU A 73 -18.49 -9.02 14.45
C GLU A 73 -18.22 -7.54 14.68
N VAL A 74 -17.14 -7.20 15.38
CA VAL A 74 -16.72 -5.81 15.59
C VAL A 74 -16.38 -5.12 14.27
N GLU A 75 -15.62 -5.79 13.39
CA GLU A 75 -15.24 -5.26 12.07
C GLU A 75 -16.46 -4.96 11.21
N SER A 76 -17.40 -5.92 11.15
CA SER A 76 -18.66 -5.80 10.41
C SER A 76 -19.54 -4.66 10.94
N ARG A 77 -19.64 -4.50 12.27
CA ARG A 77 -20.45 -3.45 12.90
C ARG A 77 -19.86 -2.06 12.76
N LEU A 78 -18.55 -1.92 12.86
CA LEU A 78 -17.87 -0.62 12.74
C LEU A 78 -17.68 -0.20 11.29
N GLY A 79 -17.86 -1.12 10.34
CA GLY A 79 -17.60 -0.86 8.93
C GLY A 79 -16.17 -0.42 8.70
N THR A 80 -15.22 -0.92 9.50
CA THR A 80 -13.80 -0.61 9.32
C THR A 80 -13.39 -1.09 7.95
N GLY A 81 -13.33 -0.15 7.00
CA GLY A 81 -13.15 -0.44 5.59
C GLY A 81 -11.91 -1.28 5.34
N ARG A 82 -12.05 -2.24 4.43
CA ARG A 82 -10.89 -2.90 3.81
C ARG A 82 -10.17 -1.84 3.01
N CYS A 83 -8.91 -1.57 3.33
CA CYS A 83 -8.12 -0.57 2.63
C CYS A 83 -6.91 -1.22 1.94
N ALA A 84 -6.49 -0.64 0.83
CA ALA A 84 -5.22 -0.97 0.18
C ALA A 84 -4.37 0.30 0.06
N MET A 85 -3.18 0.28 0.67
CA MET A 85 -2.18 1.32 0.47
C MET A 85 -1.57 1.13 -0.92
N ILE A 86 -1.74 2.12 -1.79
CA ILE A 86 -1.26 2.10 -3.17
C ILE A 86 -0.22 3.19 -3.44
N GLY A 87 0.57 2.99 -4.49
CA GLY A 87 1.54 3.95 -4.98
C GLY A 87 2.29 3.40 -6.20
N GLY A 88 2.69 4.27 -7.12
CA GLY A 88 3.39 3.86 -8.33
C GLY A 88 3.16 4.81 -9.49
N ALA A 89 3.24 4.28 -10.71
CA ALA A 89 3.11 5.06 -11.93
C ALA A 89 1.72 5.72 -12.06
N PRO A 90 1.63 7.04 -12.30
CA PRO A 90 0.34 7.75 -12.36
C PRO A 90 -0.68 7.16 -13.35
N TYR A 91 -0.22 6.60 -14.48
CA TYR A 91 -1.10 6.02 -15.50
C TYR A 91 -1.78 4.71 -15.06
N LEU A 92 -1.29 4.04 -14.02
CA LEU A 92 -1.92 2.84 -13.43
C LEU A 92 -2.90 3.19 -12.30
N MET A 93 -2.73 4.36 -11.66
CA MET A 93 -3.43 4.68 -10.41
C MET A 93 -4.95 4.74 -10.57
N ALA A 94 -5.48 5.45 -11.57
CA ALA A 94 -6.93 5.52 -11.76
C ALA A 94 -7.56 4.14 -12.06
N PRO A 95 -7.04 3.34 -13.02
CA PRO A 95 -7.52 1.96 -13.22
C PRO A 95 -7.44 1.07 -11.97
N LEU A 96 -6.36 1.19 -11.17
CA LEU A 96 -6.21 0.43 -9.94
C LEU A 96 -7.21 0.86 -8.86
N GLN A 97 -7.49 2.16 -8.74
CA GLN A 97 -8.51 2.67 -7.81
C GLN A 97 -9.89 2.13 -8.18
N GLU A 98 -10.26 2.16 -9.45
CA GLU A 98 -11.52 1.61 -9.96
C GLU A 98 -11.63 0.11 -9.65
N ALA A 99 -10.60 -0.68 -9.97
CA ALA A 99 -10.58 -2.11 -9.71
C ALA A 99 -10.67 -2.47 -8.22
N LEU A 100 -10.02 -1.68 -7.34
CA LEU A 100 -10.15 -1.86 -5.89
C LEU A 100 -11.54 -1.49 -5.37
N ALA A 101 -12.14 -0.42 -5.91
CA ALA A 101 -13.47 0.01 -5.54
C ALA A 101 -14.54 -1.03 -5.91
N ASP A 102 -14.41 -1.69 -7.07
CA ASP A 102 -15.28 -2.79 -7.49
C ASP A 102 -15.26 -3.96 -6.47
N GLU A 103 -14.13 -4.16 -5.79
CA GLU A 103 -13.95 -5.16 -4.73
C GLU A 103 -14.31 -4.63 -3.32
N SER A 104 -14.90 -3.44 -3.23
CA SER A 104 -15.20 -2.74 -1.96
C SER A 104 -13.96 -2.51 -1.09
N ILE A 105 -12.82 -2.28 -1.73
CA ILE A 105 -11.54 -1.96 -1.08
C ILE A 105 -11.25 -0.47 -1.30
N MET A 106 -11.10 0.29 -0.21
CA MET A 106 -10.77 1.71 -0.25
C MET A 106 -9.27 1.88 -0.59
N PRO A 107 -8.92 2.48 -1.75
CA PRO A 107 -7.53 2.82 -2.04
C PRO A 107 -7.08 4.00 -1.19
N VAL A 108 -5.87 3.93 -0.63
CA VAL A 108 -5.29 5.01 0.17
C VAL A 108 -3.83 5.27 -0.21
N TYR A 109 -3.41 6.54 -0.15
CA TYR A 109 -2.03 6.95 -0.34
C TYR A 109 -1.36 7.25 1.00
N ALA A 110 -0.17 6.71 1.25
CA ALA A 110 0.60 7.11 2.42
C ALA A 110 1.13 8.54 2.25
N PHE A 111 0.85 9.40 3.22
CA PHE A 111 1.40 10.74 3.30
C PHE A 111 2.58 10.77 4.27
N SER A 112 3.69 11.37 3.83
CA SER A 112 4.91 11.50 4.62
C SER A 112 5.47 12.91 4.55
N THR A 113 5.97 13.40 5.68
CA THR A 113 6.76 14.65 5.72
C THR A 113 8.23 14.32 5.60
N ARG A 114 8.97 15.19 4.90
CA ARG A 114 10.43 15.10 4.79
C ARG A 114 11.09 15.98 5.86
N GLU A 115 11.90 15.37 6.71
CA GLU A 115 12.72 16.02 7.73
C GLU A 115 14.19 15.96 7.31
N SER A 116 14.94 17.05 7.50
CA SER A 116 16.39 17.08 7.26
C SER A 116 17.11 17.06 8.60
N VAL A 117 17.88 16.01 8.85
CA VAL A 117 18.74 15.90 10.03
C VAL A 117 20.18 16.09 9.59
N GLU A 118 20.89 17.02 10.22
CA GLU A 118 22.29 17.29 9.95
C GLU A 118 23.15 16.70 11.08
N GLU A 119 24.19 15.98 10.70
CA GLU A 119 25.13 15.34 11.64
C GLU A 119 26.56 15.73 11.27
N THR A 120 27.22 16.46 12.16
CA THR A 120 28.63 16.81 12.02
C THR A 120 29.50 15.58 12.25
N GLN A 121 30.33 15.27 11.27
CA GLN A 121 31.25 14.14 11.29
C GLN A 121 32.57 14.52 11.99
N PRO A 122 33.36 13.54 12.49
CA PRO A 122 34.63 13.79 13.15
C PRO A 122 35.67 14.54 12.31
N ASP A 123 35.56 14.49 10.98
CA ASP A 123 36.43 15.19 10.03
C ASP A 123 35.98 16.65 9.74
N GLY A 124 34.91 17.11 10.41
CA GLY A 124 34.33 18.44 10.21
C GLY A 124 33.35 18.55 9.04
N SER A 125 33.12 17.46 8.28
CA SER A 125 32.08 17.43 7.25
C SER A 125 30.67 17.33 7.87
N VAL A 126 29.63 17.69 7.10
CA VAL A 126 28.22 17.58 7.52
C VAL A 126 27.52 16.53 6.67
N ARG A 127 26.98 15.48 7.31
CA ARG A 127 26.07 14.52 6.68
C ARG A 127 24.64 15.03 6.83
N LYS A 128 23.96 15.25 5.71
CA LYS A 128 22.52 15.53 5.70
C LYS A 128 21.74 14.25 5.40
N THR A 129 20.88 13.85 6.33
CA THR A 129 20.00 12.71 6.18
C THR A 129 18.58 13.20 5.98
N ALA A 130 17.94 12.79 4.89
CA ALA A 130 16.50 12.99 4.70
C ALA A 130 15.75 11.84 5.38
N VAL A 131 14.92 12.15 6.36
CA VAL A 131 14.05 11.20 7.05
C VAL A 131 12.62 11.44 6.59
N PHE A 132 11.94 10.39 6.11
CA PHE A 132 10.53 10.45 5.73
C PHE A 132 9.70 9.88 6.87
N ARG A 133 8.87 10.73 7.48
CA ARG A 133 7.97 10.36 8.57
C ARG A 133 6.57 10.16 8.04
N HIS A 134 6.01 8.98 8.23
CA HIS A 134 4.61 8.71 7.92
C HIS A 134 3.72 9.56 8.85
N LYS A 135 2.73 10.25 8.27
CA LYS A 135 1.78 11.10 9.01
C LYS A 135 0.32 10.67 8.86
N GLY A 136 0.06 9.63 8.07
CA GLY A 136 -1.27 9.08 7.85
C GLY A 136 -1.56 8.81 6.38
N PHE A 137 -2.84 8.67 6.06
CA PHE A 137 -3.32 8.26 4.75
C PHE A 137 -4.25 9.30 4.14
N VAL A 138 -4.15 9.47 2.82
CA VAL A 138 -5.09 10.24 2.02
C VAL A 138 -5.95 9.26 1.22
N PRO A 139 -7.29 9.23 1.41
CA PRO A 139 -8.17 8.43 0.58
C PRO A 139 -8.08 8.83 -0.89
N ALA A 140 -8.06 7.85 -1.79
CA ALA A 140 -8.26 8.10 -3.21
C ALA A 140 -9.77 8.32 -3.43
N LEU A 141 -10.16 9.58 -3.64
CA LEU A 141 -11.53 10.01 -3.91
C LEU A 141 -11.76 10.24 -5.40
#